data_AF-A0A932LWA3-F1
#
_entry.id   AF-A0A932LWA3-F1
#
_cell.length_a   1.000
_cell.length_b   1.000
_cell.length_c   1.000
_cell.angle_alpha   90.00
_cell.angle_beta   90.00
_cell.angle_gamma   90.00
#
_symmetry.space_group_name_H-M   'P 1'
#
loop_
_entity.id
_entity.type
_entity.pdbx_description
1 polymer ?
#
loop_
_entity_poly.entity_id
_entity_poly.type
_entity_poly.pdbx_seq_one_letter_code
_entity_poly.pdbx_strand_id
1 'polypeptide(L)' 'MSVAEHKEKGKKSLSCFVVTVSDTRDETTDQSGQLIKALLDEKSHRLAGYRIVKDEPQQIEALLKEA' A
#
# COMPACT_ATOMS: atom_id res chain seq x y z
N MET A 1 12.72 27.58 -22.76
CA MET A 1 11.66 26.88 -22.01
C MET A 1 11.72 25.42 -22.45
N SER A 2 12.75 24.64 -22.13
CA SER A 2 13.43 24.28 -20.88
C SER A 2 12.76 23.08 -20.19
N VAL A 3 13.37 21.91 -20.40
CA VAL A 3 13.10 20.55 -19.90
C VAL A 3 12.74 20.37 -18.41
N ALA A 4 12.74 21.45 -17.63
CA ALA A 4 12.36 21.47 -16.22
C ALA A 4 10.83 21.40 -16.01
N GLU A 5 10.03 21.93 -16.94
CA GLU A 5 8.56 22.02 -16.79
C GLU A 5 7.81 20.68 -16.86
N HIS A 6 8.48 19.59 -17.27
CA HIS A 6 7.91 18.23 -17.22
C HIS A 6 8.14 17.52 -15.88
N LYS A 7 9.03 18.02 -15.02
CA LYS A 7 9.38 17.36 -13.75
C LYS A 7 8.39 17.68 -12.62
N GLU A 8 7.65 18.77 -12.74
CA GLU A 8 6.77 19.29 -11.67
C GLU A 8 5.28 18.90 -11.82
N LYS A 9 4.83 18.45 -12.99
CA LYS A 9 3.45 17.93 -13.18
C LYS A 9 3.25 16.51 -12.63
N GLY A 10 4.29 15.92 -12.02
CA GLY A 10 4.40 14.49 -11.74
C GLY A 10 4.24 14.07 -10.28
N LYS A 11 3.82 14.94 -9.35
CA LYS A 11 3.38 14.47 -8.01
C LYS A 11 2.02 13.78 -8.14
N LYS A 12 1.99 12.64 -8.83
CA LYS A 12 0.83 11.75 -8.83
C LYS A 12 0.76 11.12 -7.44
N SER A 13 -0.02 11.71 -6.55
CA SER A 13 -0.45 11.00 -5.34
C SER A 13 -1.27 9.81 -5.82
N LEU A 14 -0.80 8.61 -5.48
CA LEU A 14 -1.43 7.35 -5.86
C LEU A 14 -2.25 6.87 -4.68
N SER A 15 -3.40 6.30 -4.98
CA SER A 15 -4.19 5.55 -4.02
C SER A 15 -3.57 4.15 -3.90
N CYS A 16 -3.07 3.81 -2.72
CA CYS A 16 -2.41 2.55 -2.43
C CYS A 16 -3.19 1.77 -1.38
N PHE A 17 -3.34 0.46 -1.59
CA PHE A 17 -3.88 -0.47 -0.60
C PHE A 17 -2.76 -1.42 -0.18
N VAL A 18 -2.52 -1.57 1.12
CA VAL A 18 -1.44 -2.44 1.64
C VAL A 18 -2.05 -3.73 2.15
N VAL A 19 -1.61 -4.85 1.61
CA VAL A 19 -2.03 -6.19 2.05
C VAL A 19 -0.84 -6.91 2.65
N THR A 20 -0.97 -7.37 3.89
CA THR A 20 0.00 -8.25 4.51
C THR A 20 -0.55 -9.67 4.48
N VAL A 21 0.15 -10.57 3.81
CA VAL A 21 -0.19 -12.00 3.79
C VAL A 21 0.64 -12.71 4.84
N SER A 22 0.00 -13.22 5.89
CA SER A 22 0.69 -13.95 6.96
C SER A 22 -0.27 -14.72 7.86
N ASP A 23 0.12 -15.93 8.23
CA ASP A 23 -0.66 -16.76 9.16
C ASP A 23 -0.45 -16.42 10.62
N THR A 24 0.64 -15.75 10.96
CA THR A 24 1.05 -15.51 12.35
C THR A 24 1.06 -14.04 12.73
N ARG A 25 1.10 -13.14 11.75
CA ARG A 25 1.11 -11.69 12.02
C ARG A 25 -0.29 -11.15 12.31
N ASP A 26 -0.28 -10.08 13.07
CA ASP A 26 -1.40 -9.24 13.46
C ASP A 26 -0.98 -7.76 13.34
N GLU A 27 -1.89 -6.83 13.60
CA GLU A 27 -1.63 -5.40 13.36
C GLU A 27 -0.44 -4.85 14.18
N THR A 28 -0.15 -5.45 15.34
CA THR A 28 0.94 -5.04 16.22
C THR A 28 2.28 -5.64 15.80
N THR A 29 2.27 -6.85 15.26
CA THR A 29 3.48 -7.57 14.82
C THR A 29 3.82 -7.36 13.34
N ASP A 30 2.93 -6.76 12.56
CA ASP A 30 3.16 -6.44 11.15
C ASP A 30 4.05 -5.21 10.93
N GLN A 31 5.33 -5.36 11.28
CA GLN A 31 6.36 -4.34 11.07
C GLN A 31 6.53 -3.98 9.59
N SER A 32 6.37 -4.96 8.69
CA SER A 32 6.51 -4.75 7.24
C SER A 32 5.39 -3.86 6.70
N GLY A 33 4.13 -4.16 7.02
CA GLY A 33 3.01 -3.34 6.58
C GLY A 33 3.03 -1.95 7.21
N GLN A 34 3.44 -1.82 8.48
CA GLN A 34 3.64 -0.51 9.12
C GLN A 34 4.72 0.31 8.38
N LEU A 35 5.85 -0.30 8.03
CA LEU A 35 6.92 0.36 7.28
C LEU A 35 6.43 0.84 5.91
N ILE A 36 5.69 0.00 5.17
CA ILE A 36 5.16 0.37 3.85
C ILE A 36 4.19 1.55 3.97
N LYS A 37 3.29 1.53 4.97
CA LYS A 37 2.37 2.64 5.24
C LYS A 37 3.13 3.95 5.50
N ALA A 38 4.17 3.91 6.34
CA ALA A 38 4.99 5.08 6.65
C ALA A 38 5.73 5.62 5.41
N LEU A 39 6.28 4.73 4.56
CA LEU A 39 6.95 5.14 3.33
C LEU A 39 5.97 5.76 2.32
N LEU A 40 4.75 5.21 2.21
CA LEU A 40 3.72 5.77 1.34
C LEU A 40 3.29 7.16 1.79
N ASP A 41 3.10 7.34 3.10
CA ASP A 41 2.77 8.63 3.71
C ASP A 41 3.88 9.67 3.50
N GLU A 42 5.14 9.29 3.73
CA GLU A 42 6.30 10.16 3.51
C GLU A 42 6.38 10.66 2.05
N LYS A 43 6.03 9.81 1.09
CA LYS A 43 6.01 10.17 -0.34
C LYS A 43 4.71 10.86 -0.77
N SER A 44 3.82 11.21 0.17
CA SER A 44 2.52 11.82 -0.08
C SER A 44 1.58 10.98 -0.96
N HIS A 45 1.68 9.65 -0.87
CA HIS A 45 0.70 8.73 -1.44
C HIS A 45 -0.47 8.54 -0.47
N ARG A 46 -1.68 8.36 -1.01
CA ARG A 46 -2.88 8.15 -0.20
C ARG A 46 -3.03 6.67 0.10
N LEU A 47 -3.08 6.31 1.38
CA LEU A 47 -3.46 4.96 1.78
C LEU A 47 -4.99 4.83 1.73
N ALA A 48 -5.51 4.04 0.79
CA ALA A 48 -6.93 3.74 0.68
C ALA A 48 -7.40 2.67 1.66
N GLY A 49 -6.48 1.81 2.10
CA GLY A 49 -6.78 0.82 3.12
C GLY A 49 -5.61 -0.09 3.41
N TYR A 50 -5.82 -0.93 4.42
CA TYR A 50 -4.87 -1.90 4.89
C TYR A 50 -5.61 -3.15 5.35
N ARG A 51 -5.09 -4.33 5.02
CA ARG A 51 -5.64 -5.60 5.51
C ARG A 51 -4.55 -6.63 5.72
N ILE A 52 -4.73 -7.47 6.73
CA ILE A 52 -3.95 -8.69 6.93
C ILE A 52 -4.83 -9.88 6.52
N VAL A 53 -4.30 -10.78 5.71
CA VAL A 53 -4.97 -12.03 5.29
C VAL A 53 -4.05 -13.22 5.52
N LYS A 54 -4.63 -14.42 5.65
CA LYS A 54 -3.84 -15.66 5.73
C LYS A 54 -3.24 -16.00 4.37
N ASP A 55 -2.23 -16.86 4.36
CA ASP A 55 -1.56 -17.31 3.13
C ASP A 55 -2.40 -18.37 2.38
N GLU A 56 -3.68 -18.07 2.20
CA GLU A 56 -4.67 -18.92 1.58
C GLU A 56 -5.14 -18.27 0.27
N PRO A 57 -5.04 -18.96 -0.87
CA PRO A 57 -5.33 -18.37 -2.18
C PRO A 57 -6.75 -17.81 -2.27
N GLN A 58 -7.73 -18.49 -1.67
CA GLN A 58 -9.12 -18.05 -1.67
C GLN A 58 -9.31 -16.73 -0.90
N GLN A 59 -8.55 -16.50 0.18
CA GLN A 59 -8.63 -15.25 0.93
C GLN A 59 -8.01 -14.08 0.16
N ILE A 60 -6.89 -14.33 -0.52
CA ILE A 60 -6.23 -13.33 -1.36
C ILE A 60 -7.13 -12.95 -2.54
N GLU A 61 -7.71 -13.94 -3.23
CA GLU A 61 -8.62 -13.69 -4.35
C GLU A 61 -9.91 -12.95 -3.94
N ALA A 62 -10.49 -13.30 -2.79
CA ALA A 62 -11.65 -12.59 -2.26
C ALA A 62 -11.32 -11.13 -1.99
N LEU A 63 -10.17 -10.87 -1.35
CA LEU A 63 -9.71 -9.51 -1.07
C LEU A 63 -9.51 -8.68 -2.34
N LEU A 64 -8.88 -9.25 -3.37
CA LEU A 64 -8.62 -8.55 -4.63
C LEU A 64 -9.90 -8.20 -5.41
N LYS A 65 -11.01 -8.88 -5.15
CA LYS A 65 -12.32 -8.57 -5.75
C LYS A 65 -13.08 -7.46 -5.00
N GLU A 66 -12.77 -7.24 -3.73
CA GLU A 66 -13.43 -6.23 -2.89
C GLU A 66 -12.77 -4.84 -2.95
N ALA A 67 -11.48 -4.78 -3.30
CA ALA A 67 -10.65 -3.58 -3.32
C ALA A 67 -10.68 -2.84 -4.67
#